data_AF-A0A061PEA4-F1
#
_entry.id   AF-A0A061PEA4-F1
#
_cell.length_a   1.000
_cell.length_b   1.000
_cell.length_c   1.000
_cell.angle_alpha   90.00
_cell.angle_beta   90.00
_cell.angle_gamma   90.00
#
_symmetry.space_group_name_H-M   'P 1'
#
loop_
_entity.id
_entity.type
_entity.pdbx_description
1 polymer ?
#
loop_
_entity_poly.entity_id
_entity_poly.type
_entity_poly.pdbx_seq_one_letter_code
_entity_poly.pdbx_strand_id
1 'polypeptide(L)' 'MTFHFKKPVYADEQIRCDVTIDKLMAKANGRTALLASFVCTNEQEESVLEGNFDGVIIK' A
#
# COMPACT_ATOMS: atom_id res chain seq x y z
N MET A 1 1.37 -8.26 6.14
CA MET A 1 0.90 -6.88 6.23
C MET A 1 1.58 -6.20 7.39
N THR A 2 2.14 -5.03 7.16
CA THR A 2 2.76 -4.18 8.18
C THR A 2 2.26 -2.74 8.01
N PHE A 3 2.17 -2.01 9.11
CA PHE A 3 1.77 -0.60 9.13
C PHE A 3 2.72 0.15 10.06
N HIS A 4 3.37 1.17 9.54
CA HIS A 4 4.28 2.03 10.28
C HIS A 4 3.76 3.46 10.22
N PHE A 5 3.12 3.88 11.30
CA PHE A 5 2.63 5.25 11.47
C PHE A 5 3.81 6.13 11.86
N LYS A 6 4.20 7.04 10.97
CA LYS A 6 5.31 7.98 11.21
C LYS A 6 4.84 9.24 11.93
N LYS A 7 3.61 9.66 11.64
CA LYS A 7 2.99 10.89 12.15
C LYS A 7 1.48 10.71 12.33
N PRO A 8 0.84 11.46 13.25
CA PRO A 8 -0.62 11.52 13.30
C PRO A 8 -1.17 12.19 12.04
N VAL A 9 -2.40 11.83 11.69
CA VAL A 9 -3.20 12.47 10.63
C VAL A 9 -4.49 13.02 11.24
N TYR A 10 -5.05 14.07 10.65
CA TYR A 10 -6.27 14.71 11.14
C TYR A 10 -7.50 14.37 10.28
N ALA A 11 -8.69 14.45 10.86
CA ALA A 11 -9.94 14.06 10.19
C ALA A 11 -10.24 14.86 8.91
N ASP A 12 -9.73 16.10 8.83
CA ASP A 12 -9.92 17.01 7.71
C ASP A 12 -8.76 16.98 6.70
N GLU A 13 -7.74 16.13 6.90
CA GLU A 13 -6.63 15.97 5.94
C GLU A 13 -6.96 14.97 4.83
N GLN A 14 -6.61 15.32 3.60
CA GLN A 14 -6.56 14.34 2.52
C GLN A 14 -5.24 13.57 2.52
N ILE A 15 -5.32 12.23 2.58
CA ILE A 15 -4.17 11.34 2.48
C ILE A 15 -4.15 10.66 1.10
N ARG A 16 -3.02 10.75 0.41
CA ARG A 16 -2.76 10.00 -0.82
C ARG A 16 -1.81 8.86 -0.52
N CYS A 17 -2.17 7.65 -0.92
CA CYS A 17 -1.29 6.49 -0.83
C CYS A 17 -0.90 6.01 -2.22
N ASP A 18 0.39 5.98 -2.50
CA ASP A 18 0.94 5.39 -3.72
C ASP A 18 1.41 3.97 -3.39
N VAL A 19 0.96 3.02 -4.20
CA VAL A 19 1.21 1.58 -4.02
C VAL A 19 2.17 1.10 -5.10
N THR A 20 3.23 0.41 -4.69
CA THR A 20 4.16 -0.30 -5.58
C THR A 20 3.90 -1.79 -5.50
N ILE A 21 3.66 -2.43 -6.64
CA ILE A 21 3.64 -3.89 -6.73
C ILE A 21 5.10 -4.38 -6.77
N ASP A 22 5.60 -4.90 -5.67
CA ASP A 22 6.99 -5.33 -5.53
C ASP A 22 7.23 -6.68 -6.22
N LYS A 23 6.24 -7.58 -6.20
CA LYS A 23 6.35 -8.91 -6.79
C LYS A 23 5.02 -9.45 -7.26
N LEU A 24 5.02 -10.12 -8.41
CA LEU A 24 3.89 -10.92 -8.90
C LEU A 24 4.28 -12.40 -8.92
N MET A 25 3.33 -13.26 -8.54
CA MET A 25 3.50 -14.71 -8.48
C MET A 25 2.27 -15.39 -9.09
N ALA A 26 2.44 -15.99 -10.27
CA ALA A 26 1.40 -16.78 -10.90
C ALA A 26 1.01 -17.97 -9.99
N LYS A 27 -0.30 -18.19 -9.83
CA LYS A 27 -0.88 -19.33 -9.13
C LYS A 27 -1.71 -20.17 -10.10
N ALA A 28 -1.98 -21.42 -9.70
CA ALA A 28 -2.94 -22.26 -10.41
C ALA A 28 -4.33 -21.57 -10.45
N ASN A 29 -5.14 -21.92 -11.45
CA ASN A 29 -6.51 -21.44 -11.64
C ASN A 29 -6.62 -19.94 -12.05
N GLY A 30 -5.64 -19.42 -12.79
CA GLY A 30 -5.72 -18.05 -13.37
C GLY A 30 -5.57 -16.91 -12.37
N ARG A 31 -5.09 -17.21 -11.15
CA ARG A 31 -4.89 -16.22 -10.08
C ARG A 31 -3.44 -15.76 -10.07
N THR A 32 -3.21 -14.49 -9.71
CA THR A 32 -1.86 -13.96 -9.51
C THR A 32 -1.77 -13.38 -8.10
N ALA A 33 -0.90 -13.94 -7.26
CA ALA A 33 -0.57 -13.32 -5.99
C ALA A 33 0.37 -12.13 -6.21
N LEU A 34 0.26 -11.13 -5.35
CA LEU A 34 1.15 -9.98 -5.35
C LEU A 34 1.68 -9.70 -3.93
N LEU A 35 2.90 -9.20 -3.87
CA LEU A 35 3.43 -8.48 -2.71
C LEU A 35 3.51 -7.01 -3.11
N ALA A 36 3.05 -6.12 -2.24
CA ALA A 36 3.06 -4.69 -2.49
C ALA A 36 3.50 -3.91 -1.25
N SER A 37 4.16 -2.80 -1.51
CA SER A 37 4.51 -1.78 -0.53
C SER A 37 3.71 -0.52 -0.84
N PHE A 38 3.47 0.31 0.18
CA PHE A 38 2.78 1.57 0.00
C PHE A 38 3.37 2.65 0.87
N VAL A 39 3.32 3.88 0.36
CA VAL A 39 3.68 5.09 1.09
C VAL A 39 2.51 6.05 0.98
N CYS A 40 2.08 6.59 2.12
CA CYS A 40 1.03 7.58 2.19
C CYS A 40 1.59 8.94 2.60
N THR A 41 1.17 9.97 1.89
CA THR A 41 1.51 11.37 2.14
C THR A 41 0.27 12.22 2.43
N ASN A 42 0.44 13.25 3.25
CA ASN A 42 -0.59 14.29 3.43
C ASN A 42 -0.46 15.39 2.36
N GLU A 43 -1.30 16.42 2.45
CA GLU A 43 -1.33 17.57 1.54
C GLU A 43 -0.03 18.38 1.51
N GLN A 44 0.83 18.23 2.51
CA GLN A 44 2.15 18.85 2.62
C GLN A 44 3.26 17.94 2.07
N GLU A 45 2.89 16.85 1.40
CA GLU A 45 3.79 15.82 0.87
C GLU A 45 4.62 15.09 1.95
N GLU A 46 4.23 15.19 3.22
CA GLU A 46 4.91 14.50 4.31
C GLU A 46 4.49 13.03 4.38
N SER A 47 5.45 12.11 4.52
CA SER A 47 5.16 10.69 4.74
C SER A 47 4.58 10.47 6.13
N VAL A 48 3.33 10.05 6.21
CA VAL A 48 2.58 9.84 7.46
C VAL A 48 2.42 8.36 7.81
N LEU A 49 2.36 7.51 6.79
CA LEU A 49 2.17 6.07 6.93
C LEU A 49 2.91 5.35 5.80
N GLU A 50 3.51 4.22 6.13
CA GLU A 50 4.01 3.27 5.13
C GLU A 50 3.77 1.84 5.59
N GLY A 51 3.84 0.90 4.66
CA GLY A 51 3.61 -0.48 4.99
C GLY A 51 3.69 -1.40 3.81
N ASN A 52 3.26 -2.63 4.03
CA ASN A 52 3.14 -3.63 2.98
C ASN A 52 1.87 -4.45 3.11
N PHE A 53 1.45 -5.03 1.99
CA PHE A 53 0.39 -6.00 1.95
C PHE A 53 0.61 -7.06 0.87
N ASP A 54 -0.09 -8.17 1.07
CA ASP A 54 -0.11 -9.29 0.14
C ASP A 54 -1.53 -9.33 -0.46
N GLY A 55 -1.65 -9.62 -1.75
CA GLY A 55 -2.93 -9.60 -2.45
C GLY A 55 -3.05 -10.70 -3.49
N VAL A 56 -4.25 -10.84 -4.06
CA VAL A 56 -4.50 -11.73 -5.20
C VAL A 56 -5.34 -11.00 -6.24
N ILE A 57 -4.85 -10.96 -7.48
CA ILE A 57 -5.57 -10.47 -8.65
C ILE A 57 -6.16 -11.67 -9.39
N ILE A 58 -7.41 -11.53 -9.84
CA ILE A 58 -8.10 -12.47 -10.74
C ILE A 58 -8.24 -11.75 -12.07
N LYS A 59 -7.81 -12.40 -13.15
CA LYS A 59 -7.96 -11.90 -14.51
C LYS A 59 -9.19 -12.50 -15.18
#